data_AF-M5JLL4-F1
#
_entry.id   AF-M5JLL4-F1
#
_cell.length_a   1.000
_cell.length_b   1.000
_cell.length_c   1.000
_cell.angle_alpha   90.00
_cell.angle_beta   90.00
_cell.angle_gamma   90.00
#
_symmetry.space_group_name_H-M   'P 1'
#
loop_
_entity.id
_entity.type
_entity.pdbx_description
1 polymer ?
#
loop_
_entity_poly.entity_id
_entity_poly.type
_entity_poly.pdbx_seq_one_letter_code
_entity_poly.pdbx_strand_id
1 'polypeptide(L)'
;MSASQSSISYFLPDETATQRFGEDFALALQKGDLVTLSGDLGAGKSSLARAIIRAIADDEGLDVPSPTFTLVQSYEALRIPVAHADLYRISHGEELDELDDRSPRHDEGIG
;
A
#
# COMPACT_ATOMS: atom_id res chain seq x y z
N MET A 1 -8.36 -3.16 -23.77
CA MET A 1 -8.16 -1.70 -23.95
C MET A 1 -6.78 -1.37 -23.40
N SER A 2 -5.89 -0.78 -24.20
CA SER A 2 -4.54 -0.42 -23.74
C SER A 2 -4.62 0.96 -23.07
N ALA A 3 -4.39 1.02 -21.76
CA ALA A 3 -4.30 2.29 -21.05
C ALA A 3 -3.02 3.02 -21.48
N SER A 4 -3.12 4.31 -21.80
CA SER A 4 -1.95 5.17 -22.01
C SER A 4 -1.23 5.33 -20.66
N GLN A 5 0.00 4.84 -20.56
CA GLN A 5 0.81 5.05 -19.36
C GLN A 5 1.42 6.46 -19.39
N SER A 6 0.99 7.31 -18.46
CA SER A 6 1.60 8.60 -18.19
C SER A 6 2.61 8.45 -17.06
N SER A 7 3.83 8.95 -17.23
CA SER A 7 4.88 8.93 -16.21
C SER A 7 5.26 10.34 -15.78
N ILE A 8 5.56 10.49 -14.48
CA ILE A 8 6.06 11.72 -13.86
C ILE A 8 7.31 11.34 -13.07
N SER A 9 8.31 12.22 -13.03
CA SER A 9 9.52 12.06 -12.22
C SER A 9 9.63 13.23 -11.25
N TYR A 10 9.95 12.92 -9.99
CA TYR A 10 10.07 13.89 -8.91
C TYR A 10 11.24 13.51 -8.01
N PHE A 11 12.02 14.50 -7.59
CA PHE A 11 13.20 14.28 -6.74
C PHE A 11 12.87 14.52 -5.26
N LEU A 12 13.20 13.54 -4.42
CA LEU A 12 13.01 13.58 -2.97
C LEU A 12 14.38 13.65 -2.29
N PRO A 13 14.84 14.83 -1.83
CA PRO A 13 16.19 15.01 -1.31
C PRO A 13 16.45 14.34 0.05
N ASP A 14 15.39 14.12 0.83
CA ASP A 14 15.48 13.62 2.20
C ASP A 14 14.19 12.90 2.65
N GLU A 15 14.21 12.40 3.89
CA GLU A 15 13.09 11.70 4.52
C GLU A 15 11.87 12.60 4.72
N THR A 16 12.07 13.90 5.01
CA THR A 16 10.97 14.86 5.19
C THR A 16 10.22 15.07 3.87
N ALA A 17 10.95 15.16 2.76
CA ALA A 17 10.36 15.25 1.43
C ALA A 17 9.58 13.97 1.07
N THR A 18 10.08 12.80 1.45
CA THR A 18 9.36 11.53 1.27
C THR A 18 8.06 11.50 2.07
N GLN A 19 8.08 12.01 3.30
CA GLN A 19 6.89 12.09 4.14
C GLN A 19 5.82 13.02 3.53
N ARG A 20 6.22 14.24 3.16
CA ARG A 20 5.31 15.20 2.48
C ARG A 20 4.73 14.64 1.19
N PHE A 21 5.56 13.96 0.39
CA PHE A 21 5.07 13.31 -0.82
C PHE A 21 4.04 12.22 -0.50
N GLY A 22 4.24 11.43 0.55
CA GLY A 22 3.26 10.45 1.00
C GLY A 22 1.94 11.06 1.44
N GLU A 23 1.98 12.21 2.13
CA GLU A 23 0.81 13.00 2.52
C GLU A 23 0.04 13.50 1.28
N ASP A 24 0.72 14.17 0.36
CA ASP A 24 0.12 14.68 -0.88
C ASP A 24 -0.46 13.55 -1.74
N PHE A 25 0.26 12.43 -1.83
CA PHE A 25 -0.16 11.27 -2.60
C PHE A 25 -1.41 10.61 -1.98
N ALA A 26 -1.48 10.51 -0.65
CA ALA A 26 -2.65 9.97 0.05
C ALA A 26 -3.95 10.76 -0.21
N LEU A 27 -3.85 12.07 -0.48
CA LEU A 27 -5.00 12.90 -0.85
C LEU A 27 -5.57 12.56 -2.24
N ALA A 28 -4.72 12.06 -3.14
CA ALA A 28 -5.13 11.65 -4.48
C ALA A 28 -5.72 10.24 -4.54
N LEU A 29 -5.44 9.39 -3.54
CA LEU A 29 -5.88 8.01 -3.52
C LEU A 29 -7.38 7.86 -3.22
N GLN A 30 -7.97 6.83 -3.84
CA GLN A 30 -9.36 6.43 -3.71
C GLN A 30 -9.48 4.95 -3.37
N LYS A 31 -10.65 4.55 -2.87
CA LYS A 31 -10.95 3.13 -2.62
C LYS A 31 -10.89 2.35 -3.94
N GLY A 32 -10.09 1.29 -3.97
CA GLY A 32 -9.89 0.44 -5.14
C GLY A 32 -8.59 0.69 -5.90
N ASP A 33 -7.85 1.76 -5.57
CA ASP A 33 -6.52 2.00 -6.14
C ASP A 33 -5.51 0.94 -5.68
N LEU A 34 -4.65 0.52 -6.61
CA LEU A 34 -3.50 -0.36 -6.34
C LEU A 34 -2.21 0.44 -6.50
N VAL A 35 -1.49 0.60 -5.39
CA VAL A 35 -0.19 1.27 -5.37
C VAL A 35 0.91 0.23 -5.24
N THR A 36 1.78 0.14 -6.25
CA THR A 36 2.95 -0.74 -6.23
C THR A 36 4.22 0.10 -6.04
N LEU A 37 5.01 -0.21 -5.01
CA LEU A 37 6.31 0.42 -4.78
C LEU A 37 7.44 -0.52 -5.21
N SER A 38 8.32 -0.04 -6.09
CA SER A 38 9.45 -0.81 -6.61
C SER A 38 10.77 -0.05 -6.44
N GLY A 39 11.87 -0.79 -6.36
CA GLY A 39 13.21 -0.25 -6.11
C GLY A 39 14.04 -1.16 -5.21
N ASP A 40 15.33 -0.88 -5.11
CA ASP A 40 16.29 -1.72 -4.38
C ASP A 40 16.08 -1.73 -2.85
N LEU A 41 16.77 -2.64 -2.16
CA LEU A 41 16.81 -2.63 -0.69
C LEU A 41 17.38 -1.28 -0.21
N GLY A 42 16.68 -0.64 0.72
CA GLY A 42 17.06 0.69 1.22
C GLY A 42 16.58 1.86 0.35
N ALA A 43 15.89 1.64 -0.77
CA ALA A 43 15.37 2.71 -1.63
C ALA A 43 14.22 3.56 -1.01
N GLY A 44 13.84 3.33 0.25
CA GLY A 44 12.80 4.12 0.94
C GLY A 44 11.36 3.67 0.72
N LYS A 45 11.12 2.53 0.05
CA LYS A 45 9.76 1.99 -0.21
C LYS A 45 8.89 1.91 1.05
N SER A 46 9.40 1.30 2.12
CA SER A 46 8.65 1.18 3.38
C SER A 46 8.43 2.54 4.05
N SER A 47 9.36 3.49 3.93
CA SER A 47 9.16 4.85 4.47
C SER A 47 8.02 5.56 3.77
N LEU A 48 7.93 5.45 2.44
CA LEU A 48 6.83 6.01 1.66
C LEU A 48 5.48 5.34 2.00
N ALA A 49 5.43 4.01 2.08
CA ALA A 49 4.21 3.29 2.46
C ALA A 49 3.68 3.75 3.83
N ARG A 50 4.57 3.93 4.82
CA ARG A 50 4.20 4.43 6.15
C ARG A 50 3.65 5.84 6.11
N ALA A 51 4.29 6.74 5.35
CA ALA A 51 3.82 8.11 5.20
C ALA A 51 2.40 8.15 4.61
N ILE A 52 2.14 7.36 3.57
CA ILE A 52 0.80 7.25 2.96
C ILE A 52 -0.22 6.72 3.96
N ILE A 53 0.07 5.63 4.67
CA ILE A 53 -0.88 5.01 5.62
C ILE A 53 -1.20 5.95 6.77
N ARG A 54 -0.20 6.63 7.34
CA ARG A 54 -0.38 7.63 8.40
C ARG A 54 -1.23 8.80 7.94
N ALA A 55 -1.00 9.28 6.72
CA ALA A 55 -1.80 10.35 6.13
C ALA A 55 -3.26 9.93 5.88
N ILE A 56 -3.50 8.68 5.44
CA ILE A 56 -4.87 8.15 5.29
C ILE A 56 -5.54 7.98 6.66
N ALA A 57 -4.77 7.64 7.69
CA ALA A 57 -5.25 7.47 9.06
C ALA A 57 -5.46 8.78 9.83
N ASP A 58 -4.94 9.90 9.31
CA ASP A 58 -4.86 11.17 10.03
C ASP A 58 -4.16 11.03 11.41
N ASP A 59 -3.12 10.19 11.45
CA ASP A 59 -2.35 9.86 12.65
C ASP A 59 -0.86 9.67 12.32
N GLU A 60 -0.04 10.69 12.57
CA GLU A 60 1.42 10.64 12.38
C GLU A 60 2.12 9.66 13.33
N GLY A 61 1.51 9.38 14.50
CA GLY A 61 2.04 8.51 15.53
C GLY A 61 1.70 7.03 15.32
N LEU A 62 0.84 6.71 14.33
CA LEU A 62 0.44 5.35 14.05
C LEU A 62 1.66 4.46 13.75
N ASP A 63 1.71 3.33 14.46
CA ASP A 63 2.71 2.31 14.19
C ASP A 63 2.34 1.56 12.90
N VAL A 64 3.24 1.64 11.91
CA VAL A 64 3.06 1.04 10.59
C VAL A 64 4.30 0.17 10.33
N PRO A 65 4.39 -1.01 10.95
CA PRO A 65 5.51 -1.91 10.74
C PRO A 65 5.54 -2.41 9.29
N SER A 66 6.71 -2.84 8.82
CA SER A 66 6.77 -3.57 7.54
C SER A 66 6.13 -4.94 7.77
N PRO A 67 5.14 -5.37 6.97
CA PRO A 67 4.47 -6.68 7.11
C PRO A 67 5.34 -7.83 6.61
N THR A 68 6.64 -7.79 6.88
CA THR A 68 7.65 -8.74 6.39
C THR A 68 7.42 -10.18 6.87
N PHE A 69 6.60 -10.39 7.92
CA PHE A 69 6.22 -11.71 8.42
C PHE A 69 4.73 -12.04 8.22
N THR A 70 3.85 -11.03 8.17
CA THR A 70 2.40 -11.21 8.04
C THR A 70 1.93 -11.25 6.59
N LEU A 71 2.83 -10.94 5.64
CA LEU A 71 2.59 -10.74 4.19
C LEU A 71 1.67 -9.54 3.89
N VAL A 72 0.58 -9.38 4.65
CA VAL A 72 -0.39 -8.29 4.57
C VAL A 72 -0.75 -7.80 5.97
N GLN A 73 -0.77 -6.48 6.15
CA GLN A 73 -1.30 -5.79 7.32
C GLN A 73 -2.50 -4.94 6.90
N SER A 74 -3.66 -5.19 7.52
CA SER A 74 -4.91 -4.48 7.20
C SER A 74 -5.20 -3.35 8.19
N TYR A 75 -5.69 -2.24 7.66
CA TYR A 75 -6.14 -1.04 8.39
C TYR A 75 -7.58 -0.71 7.95
N GLU A 76 -8.57 -1.28 8.63
CA GLU A 76 -9.98 -1.26 8.17
C GLU A 76 -10.77 -0.01 8.61
N ALA A 77 -10.40 0.58 9.75
CA ALA A 77 -11.13 1.70 10.36
C ALA A 77 -10.68 3.09 9.86
N LEU A 78 -9.97 3.15 8.74
CA LEU A 78 -9.47 4.41 8.18
C LEU A 78 -10.47 5.01 7.17
N ARG A 79 -10.25 6.27 6.78
CA ARG A 79 -11.05 6.93 5.72
C ARG A 79 -11.13 6.09 4.45
N ILE A 80 -10.04 5.40 4.11
CA ILE A 80 -9.97 4.40 3.05
C ILE A 80 -9.32 3.16 3.66
N PRO A 81 -9.97 1.98 3.64
CA PRO A 81 -9.34 0.75 4.12
C PRO A 81 -8.05 0.46 3.34
N VAL A 82 -6.97 0.16 4.05
CA VAL A 82 -5.66 -0.12 3.44
C VAL A 82 -5.23 -1.56 3.74
N ALA A 83 -4.82 -2.27 2.71
CA ALA A 83 -4.06 -3.50 2.82
C ALA A 83 -2.60 -3.21 2.44
N HIS A 84 -1.71 -3.19 3.42
CA HIS A 84 -0.28 -2.99 3.21
C HIS A 84 0.40 -4.33 3.06
N ALA A 85 1.02 -4.60 1.92
CA ALA A 85 1.74 -5.85 1.65
C ALA A 85 3.22 -5.61 1.37
N ASP A 86 4.08 -6.52 1.82
CA ASP A 86 5.53 -6.48 1.58
C ASP A 86 5.96 -7.81 0.94
N LEU A 87 6.06 -7.79 -0.38
CA LEU A 87 6.33 -8.98 -1.20
C LEU A 87 7.82 -9.27 -1.37
N TYR A 88 8.72 -8.54 -0.67
CA TYR A 88 10.18 -8.72 -0.81
C TYR A 88 10.65 -10.16 -0.56
N ARG A 89 9.85 -10.97 0.14
CA ARG A 89 10.15 -12.38 0.43
C ARG A 89 9.46 -13.40 -0.48
N ILE A 90 8.43 -13.01 -1.23
CA ILE A 90 7.74 -13.92 -2.13
C ILE A 90 8.64 -14.14 -3.34
N SER A 91 9.38 -15.25 -3.30
CA SER A 91 10.39 -15.59 -4.30
C SER A 91 9.76 -16.29 -5.52
N HIS A 92 8.49 -16.68 -5.44
CA HIS A 92 7.77 -17.43 -6.49
C HIS A 92 6.31 -16.95 -6.56
N GLY A 93 5.81 -16.69 -7.77
CA GLY A 93 4.45 -16.16 -8.00
C GLY A 93 3.31 -17.08 -7.52
N GLU A 94 3.61 -18.33 -7.15
CA GLU A 94 2.64 -19.33 -6.69
C GLU A 94 2.14 -19.07 -5.24
N GLU A 95 2.84 -18.27 -4.42
CA GLU A 95 2.38 -17.88 -3.06
C GLU A 95 1.38 -16.71 -3.07
N LEU A 96 1.18 -16.03 -4.21
CA LEU A 96 0.25 -14.90 -4.31
C LEU A 96 -1.21 -15.35 -4.41
N ASP A 97 -1.47 -16.54 -4.96
CA ASP A 97 -2.82 -17.09 -5.13
C ASP A 97 -3.48 -17.43 -3.77
N GLU A 98 -2.70 -17.64 -2.70
CA GLU A 98 -3.21 -17.86 -1.34
C GLU A 98 -3.66 -16.57 -0.63
N LEU A 99 -3.26 -15.39 -1.13
CA LEU A 99 -3.66 -14.09 -0.56
C LEU A 99 -5.05 -13.64 -1.03
N ASP A 100 -5.54 -14.16 -2.16
CA ASP A 100 -6.86 -13.81 -2.74
C ASP A 100 -8.03 -14.50 -2.00
N ASP A 101 -7.79 -15.60 -1.27
CA ASP A 101 -8.85 -16.43 -0.69
C ASP A 101 -9.37 -15.99 0.69
N ARG A 102 -9.03 -14.76 1.16
CA ARG A 102 -9.47 -14.26 2.49
C ARG A 102 -10.42 -13.07 2.48
N SER A 103 -11.13 -12.82 1.39
CA SER A 103 -12.33 -11.98 1.43
C SER A 103 -13.55 -12.83 1.84
N PRO A 104 -14.37 -12.41 2.83
CA PRO A 104 -15.67 -13.04 3.04
C PRO A 104 -16.50 -12.87 1.76
N ARG A 105 -16.73 -13.98 1.05
CA ARG A 105 -17.76 -14.02 0.02
C ARG A 105 -19.07 -13.74 0.73
N HIS A 106 -19.68 -12.60 0.45
CA HIS A 106 -21.07 -12.37 0.85
C HIS A 106 -21.91 -13.45 0.19
N ASP A 107 -22.37 -14.39 1.02
CA ASP A 107 -23.37 -15.40 0.70
C ASP A 107 -24.69 -14.66 0.47
N GLU A 108 -25.00 -14.39 -0.80
CA GLU A 108 -26.35 -14.01 -1.21
C GLU A 108 -27.09 -15.30 -1.55
N GLY A 109 -27.66 -15.92 -0.51
CA GLY A 109 -28.71 -16.90 -0.65
C GLY A 109 -29.92 -16.24 -1.30
N ILE A 110 -30.22 -16.64 -2.54
CA ILE A 110 -31.50 -16.38 -3.19
C ILE A 110 -32.42 -17.57 -2.95
N GLY A 111 -33.49 -17.32 -2.21
CA GLY A 111 -34.70 -18.15 -2.21
C GLY A 111 -35.54 -17.97 -3.47
#